data_AF-A0A8T4EFX3-F1
#
_entry.id   AF-A0A8T4EFX3-F1
#
_cell.length_a   1.000
_cell.length_b   1.000
_cell.length_c   1.000
_cell.angle_alpha   90.00
_cell.angle_beta   90.00
_cell.angle_gamma   90.00
#
_symmetry.space_group_name_H-M   'P 1'
#
loop_
_entity.id
_entity.type
_entity.pdbx_description
1 polymer ?
#
loop_
_entity_poly.entity_id
_entity_poly.type
_entity_poly.pdbx_seq_one_letter_code
_entity_poly.pdbx_strand_id
1 'polypeptide(L)'
;MSGRISVIAIVVMVSFMGSITAMLFFAGSNFPERTAPVPLDDFYDTSFWNLTDAYSSPLDVVNHSTRSIDVDYQNTSVSVNDWYFDYASETFRNSTVRINSVIITRIDLVTPAPAILYLHGYGEQYADFMQMLREFAAAGFVAMGIDQPGSGNSTGFPILSPYTFLNVTNGPQDASLYHSVWAAARAITLLESLPQVRSDALVVAGNSMGGLATFILSGIDTRVDGSIPMISAGNLLNSIMSGSLLNTVIVPSYRIESEMMAKVVKWFDPLAYTRYITKPVFMMFGTNDQFFPITSMIDTVQSIKSELTLNIVPNWGHSVSLEWSTNIIRWIDLHFRSGEPLPESRIDYYSELNLQGNTVKIRAETQNTDSVFLCWRSSEPGAIWFHTELKAEIGSATNIYAGEIIPIDTGKILFFVITIQEDLVQTSSDIYEGSAGSSFFPILLVISSIGILFLLHFQIWQPRKVHIVREVPYIIGILALSAGFLQPFITISGRAGLSIFAFIELYGMSFLLAGWFLPAVLTGVCFVIALSAFRHRFQFRAAVLVWLPVLFVVIVLSIIFSGIFVYFGDLFSIETGTGAIALIGSIPLMQILDKIVKVRANKLWYECV
;
A
#
# COMPACT_ATOMS: atom_id res chain seq x y z
N MET A 1 2.74 2.96 -57.76
CA MET A 1 1.89 3.42 -56.65
C MET A 1 2.73 4.24 -55.68
N SER A 2 2.74 5.56 -55.87
CA SER A 2 3.59 6.50 -55.15
C SER A 2 2.88 7.08 -53.90
N GLY A 3 3.66 7.34 -52.84
CA GLY A 3 3.41 8.47 -51.95
C GLY A 3 2.72 8.23 -50.60
N ARG A 4 1.81 7.26 -50.43
CA ARG A 4 1.13 7.05 -49.13
C ARG A 4 1.72 5.87 -48.38
N ILE A 5 2.27 6.11 -47.18
CA ILE A 5 2.48 5.03 -46.21
C ILE A 5 1.09 4.51 -45.89
N SER A 6 0.83 3.25 -46.22
CA SER A 6 -0.45 2.64 -45.84
C SER A 6 -0.52 2.66 -44.31
N VAL A 7 -1.64 3.07 -43.75
CA VAL A 7 -1.93 2.96 -42.31
C VAL A 7 -1.56 1.56 -41.80
N ILE A 8 -1.77 0.54 -42.63
CA ILE A 8 -1.39 -0.85 -42.42
C ILE A 8 0.11 -1.01 -42.07
N ALA A 9 1.00 -0.30 -42.76
CA ALA A 9 2.45 -0.41 -42.52
C ALA A 9 2.84 0.16 -41.14
N ILE A 10 2.20 1.25 -40.72
CA ILE A 10 2.40 1.82 -39.38
C ILE A 10 1.85 0.86 -38.32
N VAL A 11 0.63 0.35 -38.52
CA VAL A 11 0.01 -0.62 -37.59
C VAL A 11 0.90 -1.85 -37.41
N VAL A 12 1.39 -2.46 -38.49
CA VAL A 12 2.31 -3.61 -38.42
C VAL A 12 3.57 -3.29 -37.61
N MET A 13 4.19 -2.13 -37.83
CA MET A 13 5.40 -1.73 -37.13
C MET A 13 5.15 -1.43 -35.64
N VAL A 14 4.03 -0.78 -35.32
CA VAL A 14 3.60 -0.51 -33.94
C VAL A 14 3.31 -1.81 -33.21
N SER A 15 2.59 -2.76 -33.83
CA SER A 15 2.31 -4.07 -33.24
C SER A 15 3.59 -4.86 -32.99
N PHE A 16 4.55 -4.82 -33.91
CA PHE A 16 5.85 -5.47 -33.74
C PHE A 16 6.66 -4.86 -32.58
N MET A 17 6.79 -3.53 -32.55
CA MET A 17 7.50 -2.83 -31.46
C MET A 17 6.80 -2.97 -30.12
N GLY A 18 5.48 -2.88 -30.10
CA GLY A 18 4.66 -3.08 -28.90
C GLY A 18 4.82 -4.49 -28.33
N SER A 19 4.83 -5.51 -29.18
CA SER A 19 5.01 -6.90 -28.73
C SER A 19 6.38 -7.13 -28.12
N ILE A 20 7.45 -6.64 -28.75
CA ILE A 20 8.81 -6.74 -28.19
C ILE A 20 8.90 -5.98 -26.86
N THR A 21 8.36 -4.76 -26.82
CA THR A 21 8.43 -3.92 -25.63
C THR A 21 7.68 -4.55 -24.47
N ALA A 22 6.46 -5.06 -24.69
CA ALA A 22 5.68 -5.73 -23.67
C ALA A 22 6.41 -6.97 -23.15
N MET A 23 6.89 -7.85 -24.05
CA MET A 23 7.58 -9.08 -23.65
C MET A 23 8.88 -8.81 -22.86
N LEU A 24 9.64 -7.77 -23.20
CA LEU A 24 10.88 -7.44 -22.49
C LEU A 24 10.63 -6.69 -21.18
N PHE A 25 9.70 -5.74 -21.18
CA PHE A 25 9.44 -4.87 -20.03
C PHE A 25 8.72 -5.62 -18.92
N PHE A 26 7.62 -6.29 -19.24
CA PHE A 26 6.79 -6.93 -18.23
C PHE A 26 7.42 -8.20 -17.66
N ALA A 27 8.16 -8.96 -18.47
CA ALA A 27 8.92 -10.11 -17.96
C ALA A 27 10.03 -9.71 -16.98
N GLY A 28 10.54 -8.48 -17.07
CA GLY A 28 11.53 -7.92 -16.13
C GLY A 28 10.92 -7.11 -14.99
N SER A 29 9.61 -6.85 -15.00
CA SER A 29 8.94 -6.03 -13.98
C SER A 29 8.66 -6.87 -12.73
N ASN A 30 9.07 -6.37 -11.57
CA ASN A 30 8.98 -7.07 -10.28
C ASN A 30 8.26 -6.25 -9.21
N PHE A 31 7.26 -5.45 -9.59
CA PHE A 31 6.46 -4.70 -8.62
C PHE A 31 5.38 -5.58 -7.97
N PRO A 32 4.97 -5.30 -6.73
CA PRO A 32 5.57 -4.34 -5.80
C PRO A 32 6.99 -4.75 -5.37
N GLU A 33 7.90 -3.78 -5.30
CA GLU A 33 9.30 -4.01 -4.93
C GLU A 33 9.50 -3.89 -3.41
N ARG A 34 10.36 -4.75 -2.86
CA ARG A 34 10.86 -4.63 -1.49
C ARG A 34 12.18 -3.85 -1.52
N THR A 35 12.18 -2.66 -0.94
CA THR A 35 13.32 -1.73 -0.93
C THR A 35 14.28 -1.95 0.24
N ALA A 36 13.82 -2.58 1.33
CA ALA A 36 14.65 -2.97 2.46
C ALA A 36 14.35 -4.40 2.93
N PRO A 37 15.36 -5.20 3.29
CA PRO A 37 15.15 -6.52 3.85
C PRO A 37 14.52 -6.43 5.25
N VAL A 38 13.86 -7.50 5.68
CA VAL A 38 13.40 -7.64 7.06
C VAL A 38 14.62 -7.74 7.98
N PRO A 39 14.74 -6.90 9.02
CA PRO A 39 15.81 -7.03 10.02
C PRO A 39 15.77 -8.39 10.74
N LEU A 40 16.93 -8.88 11.17
CA LEU A 40 17.03 -10.09 11.98
C LEU A 40 16.43 -9.88 13.38
N ASP A 41 15.97 -10.95 14.01
CA ASP A 41 15.29 -10.87 15.30
C ASP A 41 16.14 -10.22 16.41
N ASP A 42 17.45 -10.45 16.40
CA ASP A 42 18.43 -9.93 17.36
C ASP A 42 18.76 -8.43 17.18
N PHE A 43 18.30 -7.82 16.08
CA PHE A 43 18.44 -6.39 15.84
C PHE A 43 17.57 -5.56 16.80
N TYR A 44 16.38 -6.06 17.12
CA TYR A 44 15.36 -5.35 17.87
C TYR A 44 15.64 -5.34 19.37
N ASP A 45 15.08 -4.34 20.06
CA ASP A 45 15.15 -4.26 21.52
C ASP A 45 13.82 -3.75 22.07
N THR A 46 13.11 -4.64 22.78
CA THR A 46 11.82 -4.35 23.42
C THR A 46 11.94 -4.31 24.95
N SER A 47 13.16 -4.36 25.50
CA SER A 47 13.39 -4.50 26.95
C SER A 47 13.14 -3.21 27.73
N PHE A 48 13.02 -2.08 27.04
CA PHE A 48 12.84 -0.76 27.65
C PHE A 48 11.40 -0.52 28.15
N TRP A 49 10.43 -1.35 27.77
CA TRP A 49 9.07 -1.28 28.28
C TRP A 49 9.02 -1.74 29.74
N ASN A 50 8.67 -0.83 30.65
CA ASN A 50 8.43 -1.13 32.06
C ASN A 50 7.01 -0.74 32.47
N LEU A 51 6.05 -1.62 32.21
CA LEU A 51 4.63 -1.35 32.48
C LEU A 51 4.22 -1.53 33.95
N THR A 52 5.15 -1.79 34.87
CA THR A 52 4.84 -2.03 36.30
C THR A 52 3.97 -0.93 36.89
N ASP A 53 4.36 0.33 36.66
CA ASP A 53 3.60 1.48 37.18
C ASP A 53 2.27 1.68 36.44
N ALA A 54 2.15 1.20 35.19
CA ALA A 54 0.90 1.26 34.44
C ALA A 54 -0.20 0.44 35.11
N TYR A 55 0.17 -0.64 35.79
CA TYR A 55 -0.75 -1.57 36.44
C TYR A 55 -1.24 -1.07 37.81
N SER A 56 -0.38 -0.40 38.58
CA SER A 56 -0.68 -0.08 39.99
C SER A 56 -0.86 1.40 40.31
N SER A 57 -0.37 2.31 39.46
CA SER A 57 -0.44 3.75 39.78
C SER A 57 -1.89 4.26 39.80
N PRO A 58 -2.26 5.18 40.71
CA PRO A 58 -3.59 5.75 40.76
C PRO A 58 -4.02 6.33 39.41
N LEU A 59 -5.24 6.02 38.97
CA LEU A 59 -5.79 6.51 37.70
C LEU A 59 -6.30 7.96 37.78
N ASP A 60 -6.57 8.47 38.99
CA ASP A 60 -7.04 9.85 39.23
C ASP A 60 -8.12 10.29 38.21
N VAL A 61 -9.14 9.43 38.05
CA VAL A 61 -10.22 9.61 37.08
C VAL A 61 -11.04 10.84 37.45
N VAL A 62 -11.14 11.78 36.52
CA VAL A 62 -11.96 12.98 36.66
C VAL A 62 -13.13 12.87 35.69
N ASN A 63 -14.33 12.76 36.25
CA ASN A 63 -15.55 12.68 35.47
C ASN A 63 -15.88 14.05 34.83
N HIS A 64 -16.24 14.06 33.55
CA HIS A 64 -16.70 15.27 32.86
C HIS A 64 -18.20 15.27 32.66
N SER A 65 -18.77 14.24 32.03
CA SER A 65 -20.20 14.14 31.79
C SER A 65 -20.63 12.74 31.37
N THR A 66 -21.91 12.45 31.50
CA THR A 66 -22.54 11.25 30.94
C THR A 66 -23.72 11.68 30.09
N ARG A 67 -23.86 11.10 28.89
CA ARG A 67 -24.98 11.36 27.98
C ARG A 67 -25.61 10.06 27.52
N SER A 68 -26.92 9.98 27.59
CA SER A 68 -27.68 8.88 27.00
C SER A 68 -28.15 9.29 25.61
N ILE A 69 -27.97 8.41 24.63
CA ILE A 69 -28.34 8.63 23.24
C ILE A 69 -28.89 7.33 22.64
N ASP A 70 -29.89 7.48 21.78
CA ASP A 70 -30.40 6.38 20.95
C ASP A 70 -29.61 6.32 19.64
N VAL A 71 -29.10 5.14 19.31
CA VAL A 71 -28.34 4.87 18.08
C VAL A 71 -29.09 3.84 17.26
N ASP A 72 -29.09 4.01 15.94
CA ASP A 72 -29.63 3.01 15.02
C ASP A 72 -28.58 1.92 14.82
N TYR A 73 -28.93 0.68 15.16
CA TYR A 73 -28.09 -0.49 15.01
C TYR A 73 -28.93 -1.64 14.49
N GLN A 74 -28.57 -2.16 13.30
CA GLN A 74 -29.29 -3.26 12.63
C GLN A 74 -30.80 -2.99 12.45
N ASN A 75 -31.17 -1.76 12.07
CA ASN A 75 -32.56 -1.29 11.95
C ASN A 75 -33.36 -1.30 13.26
N THR A 76 -32.67 -1.23 14.40
CA THR A 76 -33.26 -1.14 15.73
C THR A 76 -32.66 0.04 16.51
N SER A 77 -33.50 0.74 17.26
CA SER A 77 -33.04 1.81 18.15
C SER A 77 -32.48 1.20 19.44
N VAL A 78 -31.20 1.41 19.71
CA VAL A 78 -30.51 0.94 20.91
C VAL A 78 -30.05 2.14 21.72
N SER A 79 -30.39 2.19 23.01
CA SER A 79 -29.93 3.27 23.89
C SER A 79 -28.55 2.95 24.47
N VAL A 80 -27.61 3.90 24.35
CA VAL A 80 -26.25 3.80 24.88
C VAL A 80 -25.94 4.99 25.80
N ASN A 81 -24.99 4.79 26.72
CA ASN A 81 -24.45 5.81 27.61
C ASN A 81 -23.00 6.13 27.23
N ASP A 82 -22.77 7.37 26.80
CA ASP A 82 -21.44 7.93 26.57
C ASP A 82 -20.94 8.56 27.88
N TRP A 83 -19.96 7.95 28.54
CA TRP A 83 -19.29 8.50 29.72
C TRP A 83 -17.96 9.16 29.31
N TYR A 84 -17.90 10.49 29.44
CA TYR A 84 -16.72 11.30 29.15
C TYR A 84 -15.96 11.62 30.43
N PHE A 85 -14.65 11.40 30.41
CA PHE A 85 -13.77 11.59 31.55
C PHE A 85 -12.32 11.72 31.07
N ASP A 86 -11.42 12.03 31.98
CA ASP A 86 -10.00 11.90 31.75
C ASP A 86 -9.30 11.19 32.92
N TYR A 87 -8.21 10.49 32.63
CA TYR A 87 -7.42 9.74 33.61
C TYR A 87 -5.93 10.07 33.52
N ALA A 88 -5.19 9.88 34.60
CA ALA A 88 -3.75 10.05 34.65
C ALA A 88 -3.04 8.82 34.03
N SER A 89 -2.29 9.04 32.96
CA SER A 89 -1.46 8.01 32.33
C SER A 89 -0.15 7.82 33.10
N GLU A 90 0.70 8.83 33.10
CA GLU A 90 2.04 8.81 33.70
C GLU A 90 2.50 10.22 34.08
N THR A 91 3.63 10.32 34.78
CA THR A 91 4.34 11.59 34.99
C THR A 91 5.56 11.63 34.07
N PHE A 92 5.56 12.54 33.10
CA PHE A 92 6.67 12.72 32.16
C PHE A 92 7.24 14.13 32.30
N ARG A 93 8.57 14.25 32.47
CA ARG A 93 9.29 15.54 32.67
C ARG A 93 8.61 16.48 33.69
N ASN A 94 8.20 15.93 34.84
CA ASN A 94 7.50 16.63 35.93
C ASN A 94 6.11 17.18 35.57
N SER A 95 5.48 16.66 34.51
CA SER A 95 4.10 16.98 34.14
C SER A 95 3.28 15.70 34.08
N THR A 96 2.10 15.72 34.71
CA THR A 96 1.15 14.61 34.61
C THR A 96 0.52 14.62 33.23
N VAL A 97 0.66 13.51 32.51
CA VAL A 97 -0.02 13.30 31.23
C VAL A 97 -1.42 12.75 31.52
N ARG A 98 -2.44 13.53 31.22
CA ARG A 98 -3.85 13.15 31.37
C ARG A 98 -4.51 12.88 30.02
N ILE A 99 -5.33 11.85 29.97
CA ILE A 99 -5.88 11.25 28.75
C ILE A 99 -7.39 11.44 28.69
N ASN A 100 -7.86 12.31 27.80
CA ASN A 100 -9.27 12.49 27.52
C ASN A 100 -9.84 11.24 26.85
N SER A 101 -10.98 10.77 27.34
CA SER A 101 -11.51 9.46 27.00
C SER A 101 -13.03 9.44 26.99
N VAL A 102 -13.57 8.45 26.29
CA VAL A 102 -14.98 8.07 26.37
C VAL A 102 -15.09 6.56 26.60
N ILE A 103 -16.00 6.16 27.49
CA ILE A 103 -16.49 4.78 27.57
C ILE A 103 -17.97 4.79 27.17
N ILE A 104 -18.31 3.97 26.20
CA ILE A 104 -19.68 3.80 25.69
C ILE A 104 -20.16 2.41 26.07
N THR A 105 -21.34 2.35 26.67
CA THR A 105 -21.98 1.09 27.08
C THR A 105 -23.45 1.11 26.73
N ARG A 106 -23.99 -0.05 26.37
CA ARG A 106 -25.44 -0.22 26.23
C ARG A 106 -26.13 -0.03 27.59
N ILE A 107 -27.31 0.61 27.62
CA ILE A 107 -28.02 0.85 28.90
C ILE A 107 -28.46 -0.46 29.57
N ASP A 108 -28.91 -1.43 28.77
CA ASP A 108 -29.31 -2.79 29.16
C ASP A 108 -28.18 -3.81 28.97
N LEU A 109 -26.91 -3.39 29.08
CA LEU A 109 -25.75 -4.27 28.92
C LEU A 109 -25.80 -5.46 29.90
N VAL A 110 -25.66 -6.68 29.36
CA VAL A 110 -25.44 -7.89 30.16
C VAL A 110 -23.98 -7.94 30.58
N THR A 111 -23.71 -7.93 31.89
CA THR A 111 -22.36 -7.87 32.46
C THR A 111 -21.95 -9.17 33.16
N PRO A 112 -20.64 -9.49 33.23
CA PRO A 112 -19.53 -8.79 32.57
C PRO A 112 -19.49 -9.05 31.05
N ALA A 113 -19.10 -8.04 30.27
CA ALA A 113 -19.08 -8.07 28.80
C ALA A 113 -17.65 -7.90 28.25
N PRO A 114 -17.34 -8.41 27.05
CA PRO A 114 -16.09 -8.10 26.36
C PRO A 114 -15.91 -6.59 26.18
N ALA A 115 -14.67 -6.14 26.25
CA ALA A 115 -14.31 -4.73 26.08
C ALA A 115 -13.45 -4.55 24.84
N ILE A 116 -13.61 -3.40 24.18
CA ILE A 116 -12.76 -2.97 23.08
C ILE A 116 -12.17 -1.60 23.37
N LEU A 117 -10.83 -1.52 23.39
CA LEU A 117 -10.08 -0.27 23.43
C LEU A 117 -9.70 0.12 22.00
N TYR A 118 -10.21 1.24 21.52
CA TYR A 118 -9.92 1.77 20.18
C TYR A 118 -8.90 2.90 20.24
N LEU A 119 -7.85 2.79 19.41
CA LEU A 119 -6.73 3.72 19.30
C LEU A 119 -6.74 4.40 17.92
N HIS A 120 -6.85 5.74 17.90
CA HIS A 120 -6.91 6.51 16.65
C HIS A 120 -5.53 6.67 15.97
N GLY A 121 -5.55 7.08 14.70
CA GLY A 121 -4.38 7.36 13.88
C GLY A 121 -3.73 8.72 14.16
N TYR A 122 -2.62 8.98 13.47
CA TYR A 122 -1.84 10.19 13.62
C TYR A 122 -2.62 11.43 13.17
N GLY A 123 -2.74 12.44 14.03
CA GLY A 123 -3.49 13.67 13.73
C GLY A 123 -5.01 13.55 13.86
N GLU A 124 -5.51 12.39 14.32
CA GLU A 124 -6.92 12.13 14.61
C GLU A 124 -7.19 12.22 16.13
N GLN A 125 -8.45 11.99 16.53
CA GLN A 125 -8.93 11.90 17.91
C GLN A 125 -10.03 10.82 18.02
N TYR A 126 -10.36 10.33 19.22
CA TYR A 126 -11.39 9.28 19.34
C TYR A 126 -12.76 9.75 18.81
N ALA A 127 -13.02 11.06 18.85
CA ALA A 127 -14.29 11.63 18.45
C ALA A 127 -14.60 11.38 16.96
N ASP A 128 -13.57 11.21 16.13
CA ASP A 128 -13.70 10.89 14.70
C ASP A 128 -14.26 9.48 14.47
N PHE A 129 -14.20 8.62 15.49
CA PHE A 129 -14.66 7.22 15.46
C PHE A 129 -15.88 6.96 16.35
N MET A 130 -16.59 8.02 16.78
CA MET A 130 -17.77 7.88 17.65
C MET A 130 -18.87 7.01 17.08
N GLN A 131 -19.06 6.99 15.75
CA GLN A 131 -20.02 6.10 15.11
C GLN A 131 -19.64 4.63 15.37
N MET A 132 -18.40 4.25 15.05
CA MET A 132 -17.89 2.89 15.25
C MET A 132 -17.92 2.48 16.74
N LEU A 133 -17.50 3.38 17.66
CA LEU A 133 -17.54 3.11 19.10
C LEU A 133 -18.97 2.85 19.61
N ARG A 134 -19.96 3.59 19.09
CA ARG A 134 -21.37 3.38 19.42
C ARG A 134 -21.93 2.10 18.82
N GLU A 135 -21.50 1.72 17.62
CA GLU A 135 -21.85 0.43 17.01
C GLU A 135 -21.31 -0.73 17.85
N PHE A 136 -20.09 -0.64 18.37
CA PHE A 136 -19.54 -1.63 19.31
C PHE A 136 -20.36 -1.71 20.61
N ALA A 137 -20.71 -0.56 21.19
CA ALA A 137 -21.53 -0.54 22.40
C ALA A 137 -22.93 -1.10 22.16
N ALA A 138 -23.57 -0.76 21.03
CA ALA A 138 -24.88 -1.27 20.65
C ALA A 138 -24.88 -2.80 20.44
N ALA A 139 -23.78 -3.34 19.90
CA ALA A 139 -23.51 -4.76 19.77
C ALA A 139 -23.32 -5.49 21.12
N GLY A 140 -23.21 -4.76 22.23
CA GLY A 140 -23.10 -5.29 23.58
C GLY A 140 -21.67 -5.39 24.11
N PHE A 141 -20.76 -4.54 23.63
CA PHE A 141 -19.41 -4.41 24.19
C PHE A 141 -19.28 -3.20 25.11
N VAL A 142 -18.25 -3.21 25.97
CA VAL A 142 -17.76 -1.99 26.61
C VAL A 142 -16.75 -1.34 25.68
N ALA A 143 -17.13 -0.27 24.98
CA ALA A 143 -16.27 0.37 23.99
C ALA A 143 -15.57 1.59 24.61
N MET A 144 -14.24 1.64 24.54
CA MET A 144 -13.44 2.76 25.02
C MET A 144 -12.65 3.39 23.88
N GLY A 145 -12.77 4.70 23.73
CA GLY A 145 -11.91 5.52 22.87
C GLY A 145 -11.07 6.45 23.72
N ILE A 146 -9.79 6.59 23.39
CA ILE A 146 -8.87 7.53 24.07
C ILE A 146 -8.26 8.49 23.07
N ASP A 147 -8.07 9.74 23.49
CA ASP A 147 -7.22 10.70 22.78
C ASP A 147 -5.78 10.45 23.22
N GLN A 148 -4.91 10.00 22.33
CA GLN A 148 -3.52 9.78 22.68
C GLN A 148 -2.84 11.10 23.12
N PRO A 149 -1.72 11.06 23.89
CA PRO A 149 -1.04 12.28 24.32
C PRO A 149 -0.71 13.21 23.15
N GLY A 150 -1.01 14.50 23.29
CA GLY A 150 -0.84 15.48 22.21
C GLY A 150 -1.99 15.55 21.20
N SER A 151 -3.04 14.74 21.34
CA SER A 151 -4.24 14.74 20.49
C SER A 151 -5.51 15.13 21.24
N GLY A 152 -6.53 15.58 20.50
CA GLY A 152 -7.86 15.90 21.02
C GLY A 152 -7.83 16.81 22.24
N ASN A 153 -8.53 16.42 23.32
CA ASN A 153 -8.51 17.16 24.58
C ASN A 153 -7.58 16.54 25.64
N SER A 154 -6.75 15.56 25.27
CA SER A 154 -5.69 15.07 26.16
C SER A 154 -4.67 16.15 26.43
N THR A 155 -3.83 15.93 27.43
CA THR A 155 -2.70 16.82 27.70
C THR A 155 -1.87 16.97 26.43
N GLY A 156 -1.64 18.22 25.99
CA GLY A 156 -0.87 18.54 24.78
C GLY A 156 0.63 18.20 24.87
N PHE A 157 1.02 17.37 25.84
CA PHE A 157 2.38 16.98 26.14
C PHE A 157 2.43 15.47 26.46
N PRO A 158 3.40 14.71 25.88
CA PRO A 158 4.29 15.12 24.80
C PRO A 158 3.50 15.56 23.56
N ILE A 159 4.03 16.54 22.83
CA ILE A 159 3.40 17.04 21.59
C ILE A 159 3.40 15.90 20.58
N LEU A 160 2.32 15.71 19.82
CA LEU A 160 2.31 14.83 18.65
C LEU A 160 2.66 15.64 17.39
N SER A 161 3.85 15.40 16.84
CA SER A 161 4.37 16.08 15.65
C SER A 161 5.39 15.18 14.93
N PRO A 162 5.78 15.47 13.68
CA PRO A 162 6.85 14.71 13.01
C PRO A 162 8.18 14.73 13.77
N TYR A 163 8.41 15.74 14.62
CA TYR A 163 9.63 15.90 15.42
C TYR A 163 9.65 15.09 16.72
N THR A 164 8.50 14.54 17.11
CA THR A 164 8.30 13.92 18.41
C THR A 164 7.75 12.51 18.28
N PHE A 165 6.98 12.20 17.23
CA PHE A 165 6.31 10.91 17.06
C PHE A 165 7.23 9.69 17.26
N LEU A 166 8.35 9.67 16.52
CA LEU A 166 9.40 8.65 16.59
C LEU A 166 10.75 9.28 16.94
N ASN A 167 10.76 10.27 17.84
CA ASN A 167 11.98 10.88 18.32
C ASN A 167 12.70 9.96 19.30
N VAL A 168 13.92 9.56 18.95
CA VAL A 168 14.73 8.60 19.69
C VAL A 168 16.06 9.19 20.13
N THR A 169 16.16 10.52 20.14
CA THR A 169 17.43 11.24 20.32
C THR A 169 18.09 10.91 21.66
N ASN A 170 17.32 10.93 22.76
CA ASN A 170 17.85 10.60 24.09
C ASN A 170 17.36 9.24 24.63
N GLY A 171 16.61 8.48 23.83
CA GLY A 171 16.03 7.19 24.23
C GLY A 171 14.64 6.97 23.64
N PRO A 172 14.05 5.77 23.81
CA PRO A 172 12.71 5.46 23.30
C PRO A 172 11.63 6.30 23.98
N GLN A 173 11.83 6.71 25.24
CA GLN A 173 10.88 7.54 26.00
C GLN A 173 10.76 8.99 25.48
N ASP A 174 11.61 9.43 24.54
CA ASP A 174 11.41 10.73 23.89
C ASP A 174 10.35 10.68 22.78
N ALA A 175 9.94 9.48 22.34
CA ALA A 175 8.97 9.30 21.28
C ALA A 175 7.55 9.46 21.79
N SER A 176 6.71 10.25 21.13
CA SER A 176 5.29 10.36 21.51
C SER A 176 4.56 9.02 21.37
N LEU A 177 4.97 8.14 20.43
CA LEU A 177 4.43 6.78 20.32
C LEU A 177 4.67 5.94 21.59
N TYR A 178 5.77 6.15 22.32
CA TYR A 178 6.01 5.50 23.60
C TYR A 178 4.90 5.84 24.60
N HIS A 179 4.56 7.12 24.68
CA HIS A 179 3.52 7.63 25.58
C HIS A 179 2.11 7.25 25.13
N SER A 180 1.86 7.10 23.83
CA SER A 180 0.62 6.54 23.30
C SER A 180 0.39 5.09 23.75
N VAL A 181 1.44 4.26 23.72
CA VAL A 181 1.37 2.87 24.20
C VAL A 181 1.17 2.82 25.72
N TRP A 182 1.83 3.70 26.46
CA TRP A 182 1.62 3.85 27.91
C TRP A 182 0.19 4.24 28.26
N ALA A 183 -0.36 5.24 27.57
CA ALA A 183 -1.76 5.64 27.74
C ALA A 183 -2.69 4.44 27.47
N ALA A 184 -2.46 3.68 26.40
CA ALA A 184 -3.26 2.49 26.11
C ALA A 184 -3.14 1.41 27.21
N ALA A 185 -1.94 1.14 27.74
CA ALA A 185 -1.76 0.21 28.87
C ALA A 185 -2.49 0.67 30.14
N ARG A 186 -2.58 1.99 30.36
CA ARG A 186 -3.34 2.60 31.47
C ARG A 186 -4.85 2.51 31.25
N ALA A 187 -5.31 2.66 30.02
CA ALA A 187 -6.71 2.43 29.64
C ALA A 187 -7.13 0.98 29.92
N ILE A 188 -6.26 -0.01 29.67
CA ILE A 188 -6.50 -1.41 30.05
C ILE A 188 -6.69 -1.53 31.56
N THR A 189 -5.81 -0.92 32.37
CA THR A 189 -5.94 -0.92 33.85
C THR A 189 -7.27 -0.31 34.30
N LEU A 190 -7.73 0.77 33.65
CA LEU A 190 -9.04 1.33 33.92
C LEU A 190 -10.16 0.36 33.56
N LEU A 191 -10.14 -0.22 32.36
CA LEU A 191 -11.17 -1.16 31.89
C LEU A 191 -11.29 -2.36 32.83
N GLU A 192 -10.18 -2.99 33.23
CA GLU A 192 -10.17 -4.11 34.17
C GLU A 192 -10.72 -3.74 35.57
N SER A 193 -10.64 -2.46 35.95
CA SER A 193 -11.21 -2.00 37.22
C SER A 193 -12.74 -1.89 37.21
N LEU A 194 -13.37 -1.91 36.03
CA LEU A 194 -14.82 -1.75 35.90
C LEU A 194 -15.52 -3.11 36.01
N PRO A 195 -16.52 -3.26 36.92
CA PRO A 195 -17.21 -4.55 37.11
C PRO A 195 -18.02 -5.01 35.90
N GLN A 196 -18.30 -4.11 34.95
CA GLN A 196 -18.97 -4.43 33.69
C GLN A 196 -18.06 -5.07 32.64
N VAL A 197 -16.74 -4.99 32.80
CA VAL A 197 -15.76 -5.53 31.85
C VAL A 197 -15.40 -6.96 32.24
N ARG A 198 -15.38 -7.85 31.24
CA ARG A 198 -14.86 -9.20 31.38
C ARG A 198 -13.35 -9.19 31.13
N SER A 199 -12.58 -9.52 32.15
CA SER A 199 -11.11 -9.39 32.15
C SER A 199 -10.36 -10.39 31.27
N ASP A 200 -11.03 -11.41 30.73
CA ASP A 200 -10.46 -12.41 29.80
C ASP A 200 -10.94 -12.19 28.35
N ALA A 201 -11.43 -10.98 28.06
CA ALA A 201 -12.01 -10.60 26.78
C ALA A 201 -11.80 -9.13 26.47
N LEU A 202 -10.57 -8.66 26.66
CA LEU A 202 -10.17 -7.30 26.33
C LEU A 202 -9.46 -7.26 24.98
N VAL A 203 -10.07 -6.58 24.02
CA VAL A 203 -9.54 -6.43 22.67
C VAL A 203 -8.97 -5.03 22.49
N VAL A 204 -7.79 -4.93 21.87
CA VAL A 204 -7.20 -3.64 21.47
C VAL A 204 -7.28 -3.53 19.95
N ALA A 205 -7.92 -2.46 19.46
CA ALA A 205 -8.05 -2.17 18.06
C ALA A 205 -7.47 -0.78 17.76
N GLY A 206 -6.93 -0.58 16.56
CA GLY A 206 -6.51 0.77 16.18
C GLY A 206 -6.06 0.90 14.74
N ASN A 207 -6.19 2.12 14.21
CA ASN A 207 -5.81 2.45 12.83
C ASN A 207 -4.48 3.21 12.76
N SER A 208 -3.64 2.89 11.78
CA SER A 208 -2.41 3.63 11.47
C SER A 208 -1.47 3.72 12.68
N MET A 209 -1.22 4.91 13.25
CA MET A 209 -0.51 5.08 14.53
C MET A 209 -1.12 4.23 15.65
N GLY A 210 -2.45 4.22 15.78
CA GLY A 210 -3.16 3.34 16.70
C GLY A 210 -2.92 1.86 16.40
N GLY A 211 -2.81 1.48 15.13
CA GLY A 211 -2.45 0.13 14.71
C GLY A 211 -1.00 -0.27 15.07
N LEU A 212 -0.05 0.67 14.98
CA LEU A 212 1.32 0.47 15.49
C LEU A 212 1.29 0.26 17.01
N ALA A 213 0.55 1.10 17.74
CA ALA A 213 0.38 0.96 19.18
C ALA A 213 -0.30 -0.36 19.57
N THR A 214 -1.28 -0.83 18.79
CA THR A 214 -1.93 -2.14 18.96
C THR A 214 -0.93 -3.28 18.85
N PHE A 215 -0.09 -3.31 17.80
CA PHE A 215 0.96 -4.32 17.67
C PHE A 215 1.93 -4.33 18.85
N ILE A 216 2.41 -3.14 19.24
CA ILE A 216 3.36 -2.98 20.33
C ILE A 216 2.74 -3.47 21.64
N LEU A 217 1.58 -2.92 22.02
CA LEU A 217 0.91 -3.21 23.28
C LEU A 217 0.57 -4.70 23.40
N SER A 218 0.03 -5.30 22.34
CA SER A 218 -0.33 -6.73 22.32
C SER A 218 0.88 -7.66 22.48
N GLY A 219 2.07 -7.20 22.10
CA GLY A 219 3.32 -7.93 22.29
C GLY A 219 3.96 -7.78 23.67
N ILE A 220 3.57 -6.76 24.46
CA ILE A 220 4.22 -6.44 25.75
C ILE A 220 3.28 -6.48 26.96
N ASP A 221 1.96 -6.48 26.76
CA ASP A 221 0.96 -6.49 27.83
C ASP A 221 0.07 -7.74 27.69
N THR A 222 0.22 -8.68 28.62
CA THR A 222 -0.46 -9.99 28.59
C THR A 222 -1.98 -9.90 28.83
N ARG A 223 -2.49 -8.73 29.20
CA ARG A 223 -3.91 -8.47 29.44
C ARG A 223 -4.71 -8.21 28.16
N VAL A 224 -4.02 -8.05 27.02
CA VAL A 224 -4.67 -8.00 25.72
C VAL A 224 -5.04 -9.42 25.30
N ASP A 225 -6.33 -9.72 25.17
CA ASP A 225 -6.83 -11.05 24.79
C ASP A 225 -7.08 -11.22 23.29
N GLY A 226 -7.17 -10.10 22.55
CA GLY A 226 -7.26 -10.07 21.10
C GLY A 226 -6.78 -8.73 20.54
N SER A 227 -6.24 -8.73 19.33
CA SER A 227 -5.67 -7.51 18.74
C SER A 227 -6.14 -7.28 17.31
N ILE A 228 -6.49 -6.04 16.99
CA ILE A 228 -7.03 -5.65 15.68
C ILE A 228 -6.23 -4.46 15.13
N PRO A 229 -5.00 -4.70 14.63
CA PRO A 229 -4.21 -3.69 13.97
C PRO A 229 -4.75 -3.42 12.56
N MET A 230 -5.08 -2.16 12.27
CA MET A 230 -5.63 -1.74 10.99
C MET A 230 -4.69 -0.75 10.29
N ILE A 231 -4.52 -0.89 8.97
CA ILE A 231 -3.71 0.00 8.11
C ILE A 231 -2.35 0.36 8.73
N SER A 232 -1.68 -0.63 9.31
CA SER A 232 -0.37 -0.51 9.95
C SER A 232 0.48 -1.74 9.61
N ALA A 233 1.80 -1.55 9.50
CA ALA A 233 2.71 -2.63 9.20
C ALA A 233 4.04 -2.47 9.93
N GLY A 234 4.71 -3.61 10.13
CA GLY A 234 6.14 -3.72 10.39
C GLY A 234 6.99 -3.43 9.16
N ASN A 235 8.27 -3.81 9.24
CA ASN A 235 9.29 -3.50 8.25
C ASN A 235 9.30 -1.99 7.93
N LEU A 236 9.42 -1.18 8.98
CA LEU A 236 9.37 0.28 8.88
C LEU A 236 10.45 0.80 7.93
N LEU A 237 11.62 0.15 7.92
CA LEU A 237 12.71 0.51 7.02
C LEU A 237 12.30 0.40 5.54
N ASN A 238 11.59 -0.67 5.15
CA ASN A 238 11.07 -0.82 3.79
C ASN A 238 10.04 0.26 3.46
N SER A 239 9.12 0.56 4.38
CA SER A 239 8.15 1.64 4.18
C SER A 239 8.84 3.00 4.02
N ILE A 240 9.92 3.28 4.74
CA ILE A 240 10.67 4.52 4.64
C ILE A 240 11.44 4.60 3.31
N MET A 241 12.17 3.54 2.95
CA MET A 241 13.00 3.47 1.75
C MET A 241 12.19 3.40 0.46
N SER A 242 10.94 2.94 0.51
CA SER A 242 10.02 2.98 -0.64
C SER A 242 9.58 4.40 -1.00
N GLY A 243 9.87 5.38 -0.14
CA GLY A 243 9.44 6.75 -0.32
C GLY A 243 7.98 6.99 0.04
N SER A 244 7.40 6.15 0.90
CA SER A 244 6.03 6.28 1.40
C SER A 244 5.79 7.56 2.23
N LEU A 245 4.51 7.84 2.50
CA LEU A 245 4.10 8.91 3.39
C LEU A 245 4.49 8.68 4.85
N LEU A 246 4.98 7.49 5.24
CA LEU A 246 5.57 7.31 6.58
C LEU A 246 6.74 8.27 6.81
N ASN A 247 7.43 8.71 5.75
CA ASN A 247 8.47 9.73 5.84
C ASN A 247 7.96 11.06 6.43
N THR A 248 6.68 11.41 6.30
CA THR A 248 6.14 12.70 6.76
C THR A 248 5.98 12.79 8.28
N VAL A 249 5.98 11.65 8.97
CA VAL A 249 5.79 11.57 10.43
C VAL A 249 7.05 11.17 11.19
N ILE A 250 8.18 11.00 10.50
CA ILE A 250 9.48 10.71 11.12
C ILE A 250 10.30 12.00 11.24
N VAL A 251 11.10 12.08 12.31
CA VAL A 251 12.02 13.21 12.54
C VAL A 251 12.83 13.52 11.28
N PRO A 252 12.73 14.73 10.72
CA PRO A 252 13.24 14.98 9.38
C PRO A 252 14.77 14.95 9.24
N SER A 253 15.49 15.22 10.33
CA SER A 253 16.96 15.17 10.37
C SER A 253 17.53 13.74 10.41
N TYR A 254 16.70 12.73 10.73
CA TYR A 254 17.16 11.36 10.72
C TYR A 254 17.38 10.95 9.26
N ARG A 255 18.56 10.46 8.91
CA ARG A 255 18.87 9.95 7.56
C ARG A 255 18.82 8.43 7.58
N ILE A 256 18.69 7.80 6.42
CA ILE A 256 18.58 6.33 6.34
C ILE A 256 19.78 5.62 6.98
N GLU A 257 20.99 6.16 6.83
CA GLU A 257 22.24 5.63 7.36
C GLU A 257 22.52 6.07 8.82
N SER A 258 21.62 6.84 9.42
CA SER A 258 21.87 7.44 10.74
C SER A 258 21.56 6.45 11.87
N GLU A 259 22.31 6.55 12.98
CA GLU A 259 22.07 5.76 14.19
C GLU A 259 20.63 5.94 14.71
N MET A 260 20.08 7.15 14.58
CA MET A 260 18.72 7.47 15.01
C MET A 260 17.68 6.72 14.18
N MET A 261 17.89 6.59 12.86
CA MET A 261 16.99 5.78 12.03
C MET A 261 17.08 4.29 12.39
N ALA A 262 18.28 3.77 12.63
CA ALA A 262 18.44 2.41 13.14
C ALA A 262 17.71 2.21 14.49
N LYS A 263 17.77 3.20 15.40
CA LYS A 263 17.05 3.18 16.68
C LYS A 263 15.53 3.21 16.53
N VAL A 264 14.99 3.98 15.58
CA VAL A 264 13.55 3.98 15.26
C VAL A 264 13.09 2.57 14.90
N VAL A 265 13.77 1.91 13.96
CA VAL A 265 13.44 0.54 13.55
C VAL A 265 13.64 -0.45 14.71
N LYS A 266 14.75 -0.31 15.44
CA LYS A 266 15.10 -1.19 16.56
C LYS A 266 14.06 -1.18 17.68
N TRP A 267 13.47 -0.02 17.98
CA TRP A 267 12.58 0.15 19.13
C TRP A 267 11.09 0.15 18.79
N PHE A 268 10.69 0.58 17.58
CA PHE A 268 9.26 0.82 17.30
C PHE A 268 8.71 0.03 16.11
N ASP A 269 9.50 -0.79 15.43
CA ASP A 269 8.99 -1.63 14.33
C ASP A 269 8.07 -2.74 14.87
N PRO A 270 6.81 -2.84 14.41
CA PRO A 270 5.89 -3.92 14.77
C PRO A 270 6.45 -5.34 14.67
N LEU A 271 7.39 -5.61 13.76
CA LEU A 271 8.01 -6.95 13.65
C LEU A 271 8.72 -7.36 14.94
N ALA A 272 9.21 -6.41 15.74
CA ALA A 272 9.81 -6.68 17.04
C ALA A 272 8.83 -7.28 18.06
N TYR A 273 7.53 -7.03 17.86
CA TYR A 273 6.45 -7.29 18.82
C TYR A 273 5.54 -8.42 18.38
N THR A 274 5.26 -8.55 17.08
CA THR A 274 4.37 -9.60 16.53
C THR A 274 4.73 -11.02 16.96
N ARG A 275 6.02 -11.31 17.16
CA ARG A 275 6.51 -12.61 17.65
C ARG A 275 6.16 -12.94 19.11
N TYR A 276 5.83 -11.93 19.91
CA TYR A 276 5.41 -12.09 21.30
C TYR A 276 3.88 -12.17 21.44
N ILE A 277 3.15 -11.88 20.36
CA ILE A 277 1.69 -12.00 20.34
C ILE A 277 1.33 -13.49 20.30
N THR A 278 0.67 -13.96 21.35
CA THR A 278 0.18 -15.35 21.47
C THR A 278 -1.32 -15.46 21.29
N LYS A 279 -2.01 -14.33 21.28
CA LYS A 279 -3.46 -14.19 21.21
C LYS A 279 -3.94 -13.98 19.77
N PRO A 280 -5.23 -14.22 19.46
CA PRO A 280 -5.76 -14.00 18.13
C PRO A 280 -5.56 -12.56 17.62
N VAL A 281 -5.24 -12.45 16.32
CA VAL A 281 -5.01 -11.18 15.61
C VAL A 281 -5.98 -11.07 14.44
N PHE A 282 -6.64 -9.91 14.30
CA PHE A 282 -7.41 -9.58 13.11
C PHE A 282 -6.79 -8.38 12.39
N MET A 283 -6.04 -8.64 11.32
CA MET A 283 -5.35 -7.59 10.58
C MET A 283 -6.19 -7.12 9.39
N MET A 284 -6.38 -5.81 9.25
CA MET A 284 -7.22 -5.21 8.21
C MET A 284 -6.46 -4.14 7.43
N PHE A 285 -6.34 -4.26 6.11
CA PHE A 285 -5.58 -3.30 5.30
C PHE A 285 -5.98 -3.26 3.82
N GLY A 286 -5.63 -2.15 3.16
CA GLY A 286 -5.77 -1.98 1.72
C GLY A 286 -4.50 -2.35 0.95
N THR A 287 -4.64 -2.84 -0.28
CA THR A 287 -3.49 -3.25 -1.10
C THR A 287 -2.64 -2.10 -1.66
N ASN A 288 -3.13 -0.86 -1.59
CA ASN A 288 -2.53 0.34 -2.17
C ASN A 288 -2.33 1.44 -1.11
N ASP A 289 -1.95 1.04 0.10
CA ASP A 289 -1.65 1.92 1.21
C ASP A 289 -0.38 2.75 0.96
N GLN A 290 -0.50 4.07 1.11
CA GLN A 290 0.56 5.04 0.82
C GLN A 290 1.55 5.25 1.97
N PHE A 291 1.29 4.74 3.17
CA PHE A 291 2.16 4.78 4.33
C PHE A 291 2.89 3.45 4.52
N PHE A 292 2.17 2.35 4.33
CA PHE A 292 2.68 0.99 4.53
C PHE A 292 2.51 0.19 3.24
N PRO A 293 3.52 0.16 2.36
CA PRO A 293 3.46 -0.61 1.12
C PRO A 293 3.07 -2.06 1.37
N ILE A 294 2.39 -2.68 0.41
CA ILE A 294 1.92 -4.07 0.55
C ILE A 294 3.04 -5.08 0.86
N THR A 295 4.28 -4.80 0.46
CA THR A 295 5.44 -5.63 0.83
C THR A 295 5.71 -5.62 2.33
N SER A 296 5.56 -4.48 3.00
CA SER A 296 5.62 -4.37 4.47
C SER A 296 4.44 -5.06 5.15
N MET A 297 3.24 -4.97 4.57
CA MET A 297 2.06 -5.69 5.07
C MET A 297 2.27 -7.22 5.00
N ILE A 298 2.75 -7.74 3.87
CA ILE A 298 3.09 -9.17 3.70
C ILE A 298 4.15 -9.61 4.72
N ASP A 299 5.19 -8.81 4.95
CA ASP A 299 6.20 -9.12 5.97
C ASP A 299 5.62 -9.21 7.38
N THR A 300 4.65 -8.36 7.68
CA THR A 300 3.95 -8.35 8.98
C THR A 300 3.05 -9.57 9.14
N VAL A 301 2.28 -9.91 8.11
CA VAL A 301 1.45 -11.13 8.07
C VAL A 301 2.33 -12.36 8.31
N GLN A 302 3.48 -12.45 7.66
CA GLN A 302 4.40 -13.58 7.79
C GLN A 302 5.10 -13.67 9.16
N SER A 303 5.23 -12.55 9.89
CA SER A 303 5.87 -12.52 11.21
C SER A 303 4.94 -12.95 12.34
N ILE A 304 3.62 -12.79 12.18
CA ILE A 304 2.62 -13.21 13.17
C ILE A 304 2.56 -14.75 13.22
N LYS A 305 2.65 -15.32 14.43
CA LYS A 305 2.62 -16.78 14.66
C LYS A 305 1.38 -17.26 15.40
N SER A 306 0.63 -16.34 16.02
CA SER A 306 -0.66 -16.65 16.62
C SER A 306 -1.73 -16.83 15.54
N GLU A 307 -2.94 -17.20 15.97
CA GLU A 307 -4.11 -17.24 15.10
C GLU A 307 -4.31 -15.88 14.42
N LEU A 308 -4.39 -15.87 13.09
CA LEU A 308 -4.45 -14.67 12.28
C LEU A 308 -5.66 -14.73 11.34
N THR A 309 -6.53 -13.73 11.45
CA THR A 309 -7.57 -13.43 10.48
C THR A 309 -7.16 -12.22 9.65
N LEU A 310 -7.40 -12.25 8.35
CA LEU A 310 -7.09 -11.15 7.44
C LEU A 310 -8.37 -10.57 6.83
N ASN A 311 -8.43 -9.24 6.69
CA ASN A 311 -9.38 -8.55 5.84
C ASN A 311 -8.61 -7.62 4.90
N ILE A 312 -8.43 -8.05 3.65
CA ILE A 312 -7.66 -7.33 2.64
C ILE A 312 -8.63 -6.71 1.65
N VAL A 313 -8.52 -5.39 1.44
CA VAL A 313 -9.37 -4.65 0.49
C VAL A 313 -8.57 -4.30 -0.77
N PRO A 314 -8.90 -4.87 -1.94
CA PRO A 314 -8.16 -4.61 -3.18
C PRO A 314 -8.38 -3.17 -3.66
N ASN A 315 -7.33 -2.55 -4.19
CA ASN A 315 -7.31 -1.15 -4.65
C ASN A 315 -7.65 -0.10 -3.58
N TRP A 316 -7.54 -0.46 -2.30
CA TRP A 316 -7.83 0.44 -1.18
C TRP A 316 -6.56 1.04 -0.58
N GLY A 317 -6.64 2.29 -0.14
CA GLY A 317 -5.53 3.05 0.43
C GLY A 317 -5.54 3.11 1.96
N HIS A 318 -4.92 4.16 2.50
CA HIS A 318 -4.77 4.39 3.93
C HIS A 318 -6.02 5.03 4.58
N SER A 319 -7.14 4.32 4.60
CA SER A 319 -8.40 4.81 5.21
C SER A 319 -9.19 3.69 5.86
N VAL A 320 -9.85 3.99 6.98
CA VAL A 320 -10.72 3.04 7.69
C VAL A 320 -12.04 2.90 6.92
N SER A 321 -12.45 1.66 6.62
CA SER A 321 -13.77 1.40 6.04
C SER A 321 -14.85 1.36 7.12
N LEU A 322 -16.02 1.93 6.85
CA LEU A 322 -17.17 1.84 7.75
C LEU A 322 -17.64 0.39 7.96
N GLU A 323 -17.47 -0.47 6.96
CA GLU A 323 -17.85 -1.89 7.02
C GLU A 323 -16.99 -2.70 7.99
N TRP A 324 -15.86 -2.16 8.44
CA TRP A 324 -14.97 -2.85 9.37
C TRP A 324 -15.57 -3.00 10.76
N SER A 325 -16.52 -2.15 11.18
CA SER A 325 -17.16 -2.30 12.48
C SER A 325 -17.90 -3.64 12.59
N THR A 326 -18.70 -4.02 11.59
CA THR A 326 -19.40 -5.31 11.51
C THR A 326 -18.42 -6.49 11.57
N ASN A 327 -17.33 -6.42 10.79
CA ASN A 327 -16.29 -7.44 10.77
C ASN A 327 -15.63 -7.61 12.15
N ILE A 328 -15.30 -6.50 12.81
CA ILE A 328 -14.71 -6.48 14.16
C ILE A 328 -15.69 -7.09 15.17
N ILE A 329 -16.95 -6.67 15.16
CA ILE A 329 -17.99 -7.19 16.06
C ILE A 329 -18.09 -8.72 15.94
N ARG A 330 -18.18 -9.23 14.70
CA ARG A 330 -18.31 -10.67 14.42
C ARG A 330 -17.07 -11.46 14.80
N TRP A 331 -15.88 -10.88 14.62
CA TRP A 331 -14.63 -11.50 15.06
C TRP A 331 -14.54 -11.61 16.59
N ILE A 332 -14.91 -10.55 17.31
CA ILE A 332 -14.96 -10.57 18.78
C ILE A 332 -16.00 -11.60 19.26
N ASP A 333 -17.15 -11.69 18.59
CA ASP A 333 -18.20 -12.65 18.95
C ASP A 333 -17.75 -14.09 18.82
N LEU A 334 -17.06 -14.44 17.74
CA LEU A 334 -16.48 -15.77 17.54
C LEU A 334 -15.61 -16.16 18.74
N HIS A 335 -14.67 -15.29 19.13
CA HIS A 335 -13.69 -15.63 20.16
C HIS A 335 -14.23 -15.52 21.60
N PHE A 336 -15.17 -14.62 21.84
CA PHE A 336 -15.52 -14.20 23.21
C PHE A 336 -16.99 -14.38 23.58
N ARG A 337 -17.89 -14.63 22.62
CA ARG A 337 -19.35 -14.79 22.88
C ARG A 337 -19.98 -16.02 22.23
N SER A 338 -19.19 -17.03 21.84
CA SER A 338 -19.68 -18.23 21.12
C SER A 338 -20.45 -17.87 19.84
N GLY A 339 -19.97 -16.84 19.13
CA GLY A 339 -20.56 -16.37 17.88
C GLY A 339 -20.39 -17.35 16.73
N GLU A 340 -21.16 -17.12 15.68
CA GLU A 340 -21.11 -17.95 14.46
C GLU A 340 -19.71 -17.88 13.81
N PRO A 341 -19.19 -19.03 13.31
CA PRO A 341 -17.91 -19.08 12.61
C PRO A 341 -17.79 -18.05 11.49
N LEU A 342 -16.59 -17.47 11.37
CA LEU A 342 -16.24 -16.59 10.27
C LEU A 342 -16.10 -17.39 8.96
N PRO A 343 -16.18 -16.73 7.78
CA PRO A 343 -15.85 -17.40 6.53
C PRO A 343 -14.37 -17.80 6.54
N GLU A 344 -14.08 -19.01 6.10
CA GLU A 344 -12.72 -19.53 6.02
C GLU A 344 -12.44 -20.08 4.62
N SER A 345 -11.18 -20.01 4.20
CA SER A 345 -10.74 -20.58 2.93
C SER A 345 -9.38 -21.26 3.03
N ARG A 346 -9.26 -22.41 2.36
CA ARG A 346 -7.99 -23.10 2.09
C ARG A 346 -7.71 -23.03 0.60
N ILE A 347 -6.56 -22.44 0.24
CA ILE A 347 -6.19 -22.18 -1.15
C ILE A 347 -5.12 -23.17 -1.60
N ASP A 348 -5.40 -23.88 -2.69
CA ASP A 348 -4.43 -24.66 -3.46
C ASP A 348 -4.27 -24.03 -4.85
N TYR A 349 -3.05 -23.94 -5.37
CA TYR A 349 -2.81 -23.38 -6.70
C TYR A 349 -1.64 -24.04 -7.42
N TYR A 350 -1.65 -24.01 -8.75
CA TYR A 350 -0.58 -24.50 -9.60
C TYR A 350 -0.53 -23.76 -10.93
N SER A 351 0.63 -23.77 -11.58
CA SER A 351 0.81 -23.23 -12.93
C SER A 351 0.61 -24.31 -13.99
N GLU A 352 -0.03 -23.95 -15.10
CA GLU A 352 -0.27 -24.82 -16.25
C GLU A 352 0.09 -24.10 -17.56
N LEU A 353 0.91 -24.72 -18.40
CA LEU A 353 1.20 -24.20 -19.73
C LEU A 353 0.21 -24.78 -20.75
N ASN A 354 -0.53 -23.92 -21.44
CA ASN A 354 -1.47 -24.29 -22.48
C ASN A 354 -1.39 -23.34 -23.69
N LEU A 355 -2.28 -23.50 -24.67
CA LEU A 355 -2.29 -22.66 -25.88
C LEU A 355 -2.52 -21.17 -25.59
N GLN A 356 -3.25 -20.84 -24.53
CA GLN A 356 -3.51 -19.46 -24.12
C GLN A 356 -2.31 -18.82 -23.44
N GLY A 357 -1.36 -19.60 -22.93
CA GLY A 357 -0.16 -19.14 -22.25
C GLY A 357 0.15 -19.97 -21.01
N ASN A 358 0.94 -19.40 -20.10
CA ASN A 358 1.14 -19.95 -18.76
C ASN A 358 0.05 -19.39 -17.84
N THR A 359 -0.80 -20.26 -17.30
CA THR A 359 -1.95 -19.85 -16.47
C THR A 359 -1.75 -20.32 -15.04
N VAL A 360 -2.31 -19.59 -14.08
CA VAL A 360 -2.34 -20.03 -12.68
C VAL A 360 -3.77 -20.46 -12.35
N LYS A 361 -3.91 -21.75 -12.05
CA LYS A 361 -5.16 -22.37 -11.63
C LYS A 361 -5.26 -22.29 -10.11
N ILE A 362 -6.43 -21.90 -9.63
CA ILE A 362 -6.70 -21.70 -8.21
C ILE A 362 -7.89 -22.54 -7.81
N ARG A 363 -7.77 -23.23 -6.69
CA ARG A 363 -8.84 -23.97 -6.03
C ARG A 363 -8.97 -23.44 -4.62
N ALA A 364 -10.13 -22.86 -4.31
CA ALA A 364 -10.49 -22.39 -2.98
C ALA A 364 -11.54 -23.32 -2.38
N GLU A 365 -11.19 -23.97 -1.28
CA GLU A 365 -12.12 -24.76 -0.47
C GLU A 365 -12.58 -23.90 0.70
N THR A 366 -13.88 -23.63 0.79
CA THR A 366 -14.42 -22.64 1.73
C THR A 366 -15.39 -23.24 2.75
N GLN A 367 -15.54 -22.58 3.87
CA GLN A 367 -16.55 -22.88 4.88
C GLN A 367 -17.28 -21.61 5.28
N ASN A 368 -18.56 -21.74 5.63
CA ASN A 368 -19.40 -20.62 6.08
C ASN A 368 -19.30 -19.42 5.13
N THR A 369 -19.43 -19.64 3.83
CA THR A 369 -19.18 -18.62 2.80
C THR A 369 -20.30 -18.65 1.76
N ASP A 370 -20.76 -17.46 1.37
CA ASP A 370 -21.79 -17.29 0.34
C ASP A 370 -21.19 -16.84 -0.98
N SER A 371 -20.17 -15.99 -0.94
CA SER A 371 -19.48 -15.46 -2.12
C SER A 371 -17.97 -15.56 -1.98
N VAL A 372 -17.31 -15.91 -3.09
CA VAL A 372 -15.85 -16.07 -3.16
C VAL A 372 -15.31 -15.21 -4.28
N PHE A 373 -14.35 -14.35 -4.01
CA PHE A 373 -13.71 -13.50 -4.99
C PHE A 373 -12.23 -13.84 -5.11
N LEU A 374 -11.76 -14.00 -6.34
CA LEU A 374 -10.35 -14.05 -6.66
C LEU A 374 -9.86 -12.64 -6.95
N CYS A 375 -8.88 -12.19 -6.16
CA CYS A 375 -8.21 -10.91 -6.35
C CYS A 375 -6.80 -11.13 -6.86
N TRP A 376 -6.42 -10.48 -7.97
CA TRP A 376 -5.07 -10.63 -8.53
C TRP A 376 -4.57 -9.39 -9.24
N ARG A 377 -3.25 -9.25 -9.32
CA ARG A 377 -2.57 -8.23 -10.12
C ARG A 377 -1.33 -8.80 -10.78
N SER A 378 -0.92 -8.17 -11.89
CA SER A 378 0.38 -8.38 -12.52
C SER A 378 1.46 -7.47 -11.90
N SER A 379 2.72 -7.70 -12.29
CA SER A 379 3.89 -7.09 -11.67
C SER A 379 4.37 -5.79 -12.29
N GLU A 380 3.59 -5.19 -13.19
CA GLU A 380 3.90 -3.87 -13.72
C GLU A 380 3.68 -2.77 -12.67
N PRO A 381 4.46 -1.68 -12.74
CA PRO A 381 4.28 -0.54 -11.86
C PRO A 381 2.89 0.07 -11.99
N GLY A 382 2.16 0.16 -10.88
CA GLY A 382 0.81 0.70 -10.86
C GLY A 382 -0.26 -0.22 -11.43
N ALA A 383 0.01 -1.53 -11.49
CA ALA A 383 -1.01 -2.52 -11.80
C ALA A 383 -2.18 -2.40 -10.81
N ILE A 384 -3.41 -2.50 -11.32
CA ILE A 384 -4.60 -2.57 -10.47
C ILE A 384 -4.86 -4.02 -10.04
N TRP A 385 -5.55 -4.19 -8.93
CA TRP A 385 -6.09 -5.48 -8.51
C TRP A 385 -7.41 -5.73 -9.22
N PHE A 386 -7.44 -6.75 -10.07
CA PHE A 386 -8.69 -7.30 -10.57
C PHE A 386 -9.37 -8.09 -9.46
N HIS A 387 -10.68 -7.93 -9.30
CA HIS A 387 -11.50 -8.80 -8.46
C HIS A 387 -12.51 -9.53 -9.35
N THR A 388 -12.68 -10.83 -9.16
CA THR A 388 -13.62 -11.62 -9.95
C THR A 388 -14.30 -12.64 -9.07
N GLU A 389 -15.63 -12.65 -9.08
CA GLU A 389 -16.41 -13.64 -8.35
C GLU A 389 -16.20 -15.04 -8.96
N LEU A 390 -15.85 -16.02 -8.12
CA LEU A 390 -15.69 -17.40 -8.51
C LEU A 390 -17.01 -18.14 -8.44
N LYS A 391 -17.19 -19.12 -9.32
CA LYS A 391 -18.35 -20.01 -9.30
C LYS A 391 -17.97 -21.34 -8.64
N ALA A 392 -18.90 -21.90 -7.89
CA ALA A 392 -18.75 -23.23 -7.33
C ALA A 392 -18.62 -24.29 -8.44
N GLU A 393 -17.79 -25.31 -8.21
CA GLU A 393 -17.64 -26.42 -9.15
C GLU A 393 -18.93 -27.27 -9.22
N ILE A 394 -19.41 -27.51 -10.44
CA ILE A 394 -20.64 -28.27 -10.71
C ILE A 394 -20.48 -29.72 -10.22
N GLY A 395 -21.39 -30.15 -9.33
CA GLY A 395 -21.41 -31.53 -8.83
C GLY A 395 -20.45 -31.81 -7.69
N SER A 396 -19.78 -30.78 -7.14
CA SER A 396 -19.00 -30.92 -5.92
C SER A 396 -19.93 -31.05 -4.69
N ALA A 397 -19.65 -32.03 -3.82
CA ALA A 397 -20.35 -32.20 -2.54
C ALA A 397 -19.82 -31.24 -1.45
N THR A 398 -18.98 -30.28 -1.85
CA THR A 398 -18.07 -29.49 -1.03
C THR A 398 -18.03 -28.08 -1.61
N ASN A 399 -18.01 -27.05 -0.77
CA ASN A 399 -17.91 -25.63 -1.15
C ASN A 399 -16.54 -25.32 -1.81
N ILE A 400 -16.31 -25.85 -3.02
CA ILE A 400 -15.09 -25.68 -3.80
C ILE A 400 -15.37 -24.69 -4.93
N TYR A 401 -14.49 -23.71 -5.04
CA TYR A 401 -14.50 -22.67 -6.06
C TYR A 401 -13.22 -22.76 -6.87
N ALA A 402 -13.34 -22.66 -8.19
CA ALA A 402 -12.22 -22.72 -9.11
C ALA A 402 -12.06 -21.39 -9.86
N GLY A 403 -10.82 -20.94 -9.99
CA GLY A 403 -10.45 -19.73 -10.70
C GLY A 403 -9.23 -19.94 -11.58
N GLU A 404 -9.05 -19.05 -12.54
CA GLU A 404 -7.88 -19.03 -13.41
C GLU A 404 -7.40 -17.60 -13.63
N ILE A 405 -6.08 -17.41 -13.56
CA ILE A 405 -5.42 -16.14 -13.83
C ILE A 405 -4.62 -16.25 -15.13
N ILE A 406 -4.94 -15.39 -16.10
CA ILE A 406 -4.24 -15.27 -17.37
C ILE A 406 -4.04 -13.77 -17.70
N PRO A 407 -2.98 -13.14 -17.16
CA PRO A 407 -2.66 -11.77 -17.52
C PRO A 407 -2.27 -11.70 -19.00
N ILE A 408 -2.56 -10.57 -19.64
CA ILE A 408 -2.12 -10.33 -21.02
C ILE A 408 -0.58 -10.35 -21.06
N ASP A 409 0.04 -9.67 -20.09
CA ASP A 409 1.48 -9.58 -19.92
C ASP A 409 2.05 -10.80 -19.20
N THR A 410 3.27 -11.19 -19.56
CA THR A 410 3.98 -12.30 -18.90
C THR A 410 4.84 -11.76 -17.76
N GLY A 411 4.71 -12.35 -16.57
CA GLY A 411 5.52 -11.95 -15.44
C GLY A 411 5.11 -12.61 -14.13
N LYS A 412 5.53 -11.96 -13.05
CA LYS A 412 5.09 -12.26 -11.69
C LYS A 412 3.63 -11.80 -11.52
N ILE A 413 2.86 -12.55 -10.75
CA ILE A 413 1.53 -12.16 -10.30
C ILE A 413 1.45 -12.28 -8.78
N LEU A 414 0.64 -11.41 -8.19
CA LEU A 414 0.19 -11.54 -6.81
C LEU A 414 -1.31 -11.80 -6.80
N PHE A 415 -1.77 -12.67 -5.92
CA PHE A 415 -3.19 -12.97 -5.79
C PHE A 415 -3.56 -13.41 -4.38
N PHE A 416 -4.83 -13.23 -4.03
CA PHE A 416 -5.43 -13.72 -2.79
C PHE A 416 -6.92 -13.97 -3.04
N VAL A 417 -7.57 -14.66 -2.11
CA VAL A 417 -9.00 -14.96 -2.17
C VAL A 417 -9.71 -14.25 -1.04
N ILE A 418 -10.84 -13.63 -1.36
CA ILE A 418 -11.76 -13.02 -0.41
C ILE A 418 -12.98 -13.92 -0.28
N THR A 419 -13.40 -14.18 0.95
CA THR A 419 -14.61 -14.93 1.27
C THR A 419 -15.57 -14.06 2.05
N ILE A 420 -16.83 -14.00 1.61
CA ILE A 420 -17.87 -13.11 2.14
C ILE A 420 -19.09 -13.95 2.55
N GLN A 421 -19.63 -13.67 3.74
CA GLN A 421 -20.92 -14.18 4.23
C GLN A 421 -22.09 -13.24 3.85
N GLU A 422 -23.32 -13.76 3.92
CA GLU A 422 -24.56 -13.04 3.61
C GLU A 422 -24.69 -11.72 4.40
N ASP A 423 -24.16 -11.65 5.62
CA ASP A 423 -24.16 -10.45 6.45
C ASP A 423 -22.99 -9.48 6.20
N LEU A 424 -22.30 -9.66 5.06
CA LEU A 424 -21.16 -8.85 4.58
C LEU A 424 -19.88 -8.97 5.42
N VAL A 425 -19.80 -9.96 6.32
CA VAL A 425 -18.55 -10.30 6.98
C VAL A 425 -17.59 -10.89 5.96
N GLN A 426 -16.38 -10.34 5.94
CA GLN A 426 -15.34 -10.64 4.98
C GLN A 426 -14.06 -11.10 5.69
N THR A 427 -13.50 -12.18 5.18
CA THR A 427 -12.12 -12.63 5.47
C THR A 427 -11.33 -12.80 4.18
N SER A 428 -10.01 -12.93 4.30
CA SER A 428 -9.10 -13.09 3.18
C SER A 428 -8.08 -14.20 3.46
N SER A 429 -7.65 -14.88 2.40
CA SER A 429 -6.48 -15.74 2.45
C SER A 429 -5.19 -14.91 2.58
N ASP A 430 -4.06 -15.61 2.73
CA ASP A 430 -2.75 -15.01 2.47
C ASP A 430 -2.65 -14.46 1.04
N ILE A 431 -1.67 -13.58 0.84
CA ILE A 431 -1.24 -13.14 -0.50
C ILE A 431 -0.21 -14.12 -1.03
N TYR A 432 -0.55 -14.77 -2.13
CA TYR A 432 0.30 -15.72 -2.84
C TYR A 432 1.00 -15.06 -4.02
N GLU A 433 2.15 -15.63 -4.36
CA GLU A 433 2.96 -15.24 -5.50
C GLU A 433 3.04 -16.38 -6.53
N GLY A 434 2.90 -16.03 -7.80
CA GLY A 434 3.02 -16.97 -8.92
C GLY A 434 3.60 -16.30 -10.16
N SER A 435 3.65 -17.05 -11.27
CA SER A 435 3.97 -16.50 -12.59
C SER A 435 2.93 -16.95 -13.60
N ALA A 436 2.45 -16.00 -14.40
CA ALA A 436 1.47 -16.23 -15.44
C ALA A 436 1.72 -15.27 -16.62
N GLY A 437 1.14 -15.58 -17.78
CA GLY A 437 1.29 -14.78 -18.97
C GLY A 437 0.63 -15.38 -20.19
N SER A 438 -0.12 -14.57 -20.94
CA SER A 438 -0.77 -15.01 -22.16
C SER A 438 0.19 -15.14 -23.35
N SER A 439 -0.18 -15.98 -24.31
CA SER A 439 0.47 -16.10 -25.61
C SER A 439 0.17 -14.91 -26.55
N PHE A 440 -0.58 -13.89 -26.11
CA PHE A 440 -1.01 -12.77 -26.95
C PHE A 440 0.16 -12.04 -27.60
N PHE A 441 1.12 -11.53 -26.82
CA PHE A 441 2.28 -10.81 -27.37
C PHE A 441 3.23 -11.69 -28.18
N PRO A 442 3.54 -12.94 -27.77
CA PRO A 442 4.26 -13.87 -28.63
C PRO A 442 3.60 -14.11 -30.00
N ILE A 443 2.28 -14.32 -30.03
CA ILE A 443 1.52 -14.53 -31.28
C ILE A 443 1.50 -13.23 -32.10
N LEU A 444 1.24 -12.08 -31.47
CA LEU A 444 1.24 -10.79 -32.13
C LEU A 444 2.62 -10.46 -32.71
N LEU A 445 3.70 -10.84 -32.04
CA LEU A 445 5.07 -10.71 -32.53
C LEU A 445 5.29 -11.53 -33.80
N VAL A 446 4.84 -12.78 -33.84
CA VAL A 446 4.94 -13.64 -35.03
C VAL A 446 4.14 -13.06 -36.19
N ILE A 447 2.88 -12.68 -35.96
CA ILE A 447 2.01 -12.10 -37.00
C ILE A 447 2.59 -10.79 -37.55
N SER A 448 3.04 -9.90 -36.68
CA SER A 448 3.62 -8.62 -37.07
C SER A 448 4.99 -8.79 -37.75
N SER A 449 5.79 -9.80 -37.37
CA SER A 449 7.01 -10.19 -38.09
C SER A 449 6.73 -10.63 -39.52
N ILE A 450 5.70 -11.46 -39.73
CA ILE A 450 5.24 -11.84 -41.08
C ILE A 450 4.79 -10.58 -41.85
N GLY A 451 4.06 -9.68 -41.19
CA GLY A 451 3.71 -8.38 -41.74
C GLY A 451 4.92 -7.58 -42.21
N ILE A 452 6.00 -7.53 -41.42
CA ILE A 452 7.26 -6.87 -41.79
C ILE A 452 7.88 -7.51 -43.05
N LEU A 453 7.89 -8.84 -43.14
CA LEU A 453 8.38 -9.54 -44.33
C LEU A 453 7.57 -9.17 -45.58
N PHE A 454 6.25 -9.03 -45.47
CA PHE A 454 5.40 -8.52 -46.54
C PHE A 454 5.73 -7.07 -46.92
N LEU A 455 5.93 -6.19 -45.93
CA LEU A 455 6.33 -4.79 -46.18
C LEU A 455 7.67 -4.70 -46.93
N LEU A 456 8.62 -5.59 -46.62
CA LEU A 456 9.90 -5.70 -47.33
C LEU A 456 9.72 -6.25 -48.74
N HIS A 457 8.95 -7.34 -48.90
CA HIS A 457 8.70 -7.99 -50.19
C HIS A 457 8.06 -7.03 -51.20
N PHE A 458 7.04 -6.28 -50.78
CA PHE A 458 6.36 -5.29 -51.62
C PHE A 458 7.07 -3.94 -51.69
N GLN A 459 8.29 -3.83 -51.14
CA GLN A 459 9.09 -2.61 -51.16
C GLN A 459 8.40 -1.40 -50.52
N ILE A 460 7.46 -1.62 -49.60
CA ILE A 460 6.75 -0.59 -48.85
C ILE A 460 7.68 0.02 -47.78
N TRP A 461 8.55 -0.81 -47.19
CA TRP A 461 9.60 -0.39 -46.26
C TRP A 461 10.98 -0.80 -46.80
N GLN A 462 11.93 0.15 -46.88
CA GLN A 462 13.28 -0.09 -47.38
C GLN A 462 14.34 0.53 -46.45
N PRO A 463 14.83 -0.21 -45.43
CA PRO A 463 15.91 0.27 -44.59
C PRO A 463 17.20 0.43 -45.42
N ARG A 464 17.87 1.59 -45.31
CA ARG A 464 19.19 1.85 -45.94
C ARG A 464 20.19 2.23 -44.85
N LYS A 465 21.48 2.00 -45.07
CA LYS A 465 22.53 2.30 -44.07
C LYS A 465 22.50 3.76 -43.58
N VAL A 466 22.25 4.72 -44.47
CA VAL A 466 22.09 6.14 -44.14
C VAL A 466 20.90 6.40 -43.19
N HIS A 467 19.86 5.57 -43.26
CA HIS A 467 18.72 5.68 -42.35
C HIS A 467 19.10 5.25 -40.94
N ILE A 468 19.90 4.19 -40.77
CA ILE A 468 20.37 3.70 -39.45
C ILE A 468 21.15 4.80 -38.71
N VAL A 469 22.08 5.48 -39.39
CA VAL A 469 22.86 6.59 -38.78
C VAL A 469 21.95 7.73 -38.34
N ARG A 470 20.88 8.00 -39.10
CA ARG A 470 19.92 9.03 -38.74
C ARG A 470 19.12 8.66 -37.48
N GLU A 471 18.91 7.38 -37.17
CA GLU A 471 18.16 6.92 -35.99
C GLU A 471 18.91 7.07 -34.66
N VAL A 472 20.23 7.27 -34.68
CA VAL A 472 21.06 7.38 -33.47
C VAL A 472 20.55 8.40 -32.44
N PRO A 473 20.14 9.65 -32.81
CA PRO A 473 19.54 10.60 -31.88
C PRO A 473 18.28 10.09 -31.20
N TYR A 474 17.44 9.32 -31.89
CA TYR A 474 16.20 8.76 -31.34
C TYR A 474 16.49 7.64 -30.36
N ILE A 475 17.43 6.76 -30.69
CA ILE A 475 17.88 5.69 -29.79
C ILE A 475 18.44 6.32 -28.50
N ILE A 476 19.29 7.34 -28.62
CA ILE A 476 19.82 8.06 -27.45
C ILE A 476 18.70 8.74 -26.65
N GLY A 477 17.72 9.33 -27.33
CA GLY A 477 16.54 9.92 -26.69
C GLY A 477 15.70 8.92 -25.91
N ILE A 478 15.42 7.77 -26.50
CA ILE A 478 14.70 6.67 -25.86
C ILE A 478 15.49 6.15 -24.66
N LEU A 479 16.80 5.96 -24.80
CA LEU A 479 17.66 5.55 -23.68
C LEU A 479 17.66 6.59 -22.55
N ALA A 480 17.70 7.88 -22.87
CA ALA A 480 17.60 8.96 -21.88
C ALA A 480 16.22 8.99 -21.19
N LEU A 481 15.14 8.74 -21.93
CA LEU A 481 13.79 8.60 -21.38
C LEU A 481 13.68 7.37 -20.47
N SER A 482 14.14 6.20 -20.92
CA SER A 482 14.16 4.97 -20.12
C SER A 482 14.98 5.16 -18.85
N ALA A 483 16.16 5.79 -18.95
CA ALA A 483 16.94 6.17 -17.77
C ALA A 483 16.16 7.12 -16.86
N GLY A 484 15.41 8.06 -17.42
CA GLY A 484 14.54 8.98 -16.70
C GLY A 484 13.41 8.32 -15.91
N PHE A 485 12.83 7.24 -16.43
CA PHE A 485 11.80 6.45 -15.74
C PHE A 485 12.37 5.53 -14.66
N LEU A 486 13.58 5.00 -14.87
CA LEU A 486 14.25 4.07 -13.96
C LEU A 486 14.95 4.77 -12.79
N GLN A 487 15.58 5.91 -13.05
CA GLN A 487 16.29 6.67 -12.04
C GLN A 487 15.30 7.48 -11.18
N PRO A 488 15.68 7.84 -9.94
CA PRO A 488 14.87 8.70 -9.11
C PRO A 488 14.52 10.00 -9.84
N PHE A 489 13.24 10.27 -10.04
CA PHE A 489 12.77 11.57 -10.55
C PHE A 489 12.47 12.52 -9.38
N ILE A 490 12.11 11.96 -8.23
CA ILE A 490 11.96 12.66 -6.95
C ILE A 490 12.87 12.00 -5.92
N THR A 491 13.53 12.81 -5.09
CA THR A 491 14.31 12.33 -3.96
C THR A 491 13.86 13.02 -2.68
N ILE A 492 13.56 12.21 -1.66
CA ILE A 492 13.35 12.65 -0.29
C ILE A 492 14.74 12.68 0.35
N SER A 493 15.25 13.89 0.65
CA SER A 493 16.66 14.07 1.00
C SER A 493 17.09 13.19 2.17
N GLY A 494 18.12 12.35 1.94
CA GLY A 494 18.66 11.42 2.93
C GLY A 494 17.79 10.21 3.26
N ARG A 495 16.69 9.99 2.53
CA ARG A 495 15.72 8.91 2.80
C ARG A 495 15.57 7.94 1.63
N ALA A 496 14.98 8.42 0.53
CA ALA A 496 14.52 7.58 -0.56
C ALA A 496 14.58 8.33 -1.89
N GLY A 497 14.84 7.59 -2.97
CA GLY A 497 14.71 8.08 -4.33
C GLY A 497 13.60 7.34 -5.05
N LEU A 498 12.54 8.04 -5.43
CA LEU A 498 11.42 7.44 -6.15
C LEU A 498 11.65 7.61 -7.64
N SER A 499 11.74 6.48 -8.35
CA SER A 499 11.60 6.43 -9.80
C SER A 499 10.14 6.67 -10.20
N ILE A 500 9.86 6.94 -11.48
CA ILE A 500 8.47 7.11 -11.93
C ILE A 500 7.69 5.81 -11.69
N PHE A 501 8.33 4.67 -11.90
CA PHE A 501 7.73 3.36 -11.64
C PHE A 501 7.37 3.17 -10.17
N ALA A 502 8.30 3.44 -9.24
CA ALA A 502 8.02 3.36 -7.80
C ALA A 502 6.92 4.33 -7.36
N PHE A 503 6.88 5.53 -7.96
CA PHE A 503 5.83 6.49 -7.66
C PHE A 503 4.45 6.04 -8.14
N ILE A 504 4.32 5.56 -9.38
CA ILE A 504 3.02 5.08 -9.88
C ILE A 504 2.61 3.81 -9.11
N GLU A 505 3.55 2.97 -8.72
CA GLU A 505 3.26 1.82 -7.87
C GLU A 505 2.61 2.24 -6.54
N LEU A 506 3.22 3.19 -5.84
CA LEU A 506 2.78 3.57 -4.50
C LEU A 506 1.61 4.57 -4.50
N TYR A 507 1.57 5.48 -5.47
CA TYR A 507 0.64 6.61 -5.52
C TYR A 507 -0.27 6.60 -6.75
N GLY A 508 -0.11 5.67 -7.68
CA GLY A 508 -0.85 5.66 -8.94
C GLY A 508 -2.36 5.63 -8.75
N MET A 509 -2.86 4.96 -7.72
CA MET A 509 -4.30 5.00 -7.38
C MET A 509 -4.73 6.40 -6.93
N SER A 510 -3.98 7.04 -6.03
CA SER A 510 -4.27 8.39 -5.52
C SER A 510 -4.26 9.47 -6.60
N PHE A 511 -3.41 9.31 -7.62
CA PHE A 511 -3.29 10.24 -8.74
C PHE A 511 -4.04 9.82 -10.00
N LEU A 512 -4.86 8.76 -9.93
CA LEU A 512 -5.62 8.23 -11.08
C LEU A 512 -4.72 7.85 -12.27
N LEU A 513 -3.53 7.32 -12.01
CA LEU A 513 -2.56 6.84 -13.00
C LEU A 513 -2.53 5.31 -13.13
N ALA A 514 -3.01 4.59 -12.12
CA ALA A 514 -2.97 3.14 -12.06
C ALA A 514 -3.71 2.49 -13.25
N GLY A 515 -3.16 1.40 -13.78
CA GLY A 515 -3.74 0.57 -14.84
C GLY A 515 -3.71 1.14 -16.27
N TRP A 516 -3.50 2.44 -16.50
CA TRP A 516 -3.54 3.01 -17.86
C TRP A 516 -2.35 3.89 -18.23
N PHE A 517 -1.75 4.61 -17.27
CA PHE A 517 -0.73 5.61 -17.57
C PHE A 517 0.50 4.97 -18.21
N LEU A 518 1.01 3.89 -17.61
CA LEU A 518 2.19 3.19 -18.11
C LEU A 518 1.94 2.55 -19.49
N PRO A 519 0.85 1.78 -19.72
CA PRO A 519 0.49 1.31 -21.05
C PRO A 519 0.38 2.43 -22.10
N ALA A 520 -0.18 3.59 -21.75
CA ALA A 520 -0.29 4.73 -22.65
C ALA A 520 1.09 5.31 -23.02
N VAL A 521 1.99 5.46 -22.05
CA VAL A 521 3.37 5.91 -22.28
C VAL A 521 4.12 4.93 -23.17
N LEU A 522 4.08 3.62 -22.86
CA LEU A 522 4.74 2.58 -23.65
C LEU A 522 4.20 2.52 -25.09
N THR A 523 2.89 2.65 -25.25
CA THR A 523 2.25 2.72 -26.58
C THR A 523 2.72 3.95 -27.35
N GLY A 524 2.82 5.11 -26.69
CA GLY A 524 3.37 6.34 -27.27
C GLY A 524 4.82 6.18 -27.73
N VAL A 525 5.67 5.54 -26.90
CA VAL A 525 7.07 5.22 -27.25
C VAL A 525 7.13 4.33 -28.49
N CYS A 526 6.35 3.24 -28.50
CA CYS A 526 6.29 2.31 -29.64
C CYS A 526 5.80 3.00 -30.92
N PHE A 527 4.82 3.89 -30.80
CA PHE A 527 4.31 4.68 -31.92
C PHE A 527 5.38 5.62 -32.50
N VAL A 528 6.16 6.29 -31.64
CA VAL A 528 7.26 7.16 -32.08
C VAL A 528 8.35 6.35 -32.79
N ILE A 529 8.75 5.20 -32.25
CA ILE A 529 9.73 4.30 -32.88
C ILE A 529 9.22 3.84 -34.25
N ALA A 530 7.96 3.42 -34.32
CA ALA A 530 7.35 2.96 -35.57
C ALA A 530 7.30 4.05 -36.64
N LEU A 531 6.95 5.29 -36.28
CA LEU A 531 6.99 6.43 -37.22
C LEU A 531 8.41 6.75 -37.69
N SER A 532 9.40 6.61 -36.80
CA SER A 532 10.80 6.85 -37.14
C SER A 532 11.31 5.89 -38.23
N ALA A 533 10.82 4.64 -38.24
CA ALA A 533 11.13 3.68 -39.30
C ALA A 533 10.73 4.17 -40.72
N PHE A 534 9.84 5.18 -40.85
CA PHE A 534 9.37 5.75 -42.11
C PHE A 534 9.80 7.21 -42.36
N ARG A 535 10.84 7.68 -41.65
CA ARG A 535 11.28 9.09 -41.54
C ARG A 535 11.60 9.86 -42.82
N HIS A 536 11.75 9.22 -43.98
CA HIS A 536 11.88 9.95 -45.25
C HIS A 536 10.64 10.82 -45.58
N ARG A 537 9.52 10.66 -44.83
CA ARG A 537 8.26 11.40 -45.01
C ARG A 537 7.75 12.16 -43.78
N PHE A 538 8.34 11.98 -42.59
CA PHE A 538 7.87 12.62 -41.35
C PHE A 538 8.96 13.48 -40.70
N GLN A 539 8.59 14.70 -40.31
CA GLN A 539 9.51 15.65 -39.68
C GLN A 539 9.72 15.35 -38.19
N PHE A 540 10.96 15.54 -37.73
CA PHE A 540 11.41 15.38 -36.34
C PHE A 540 10.49 16.04 -35.28
N ARG A 541 9.85 17.16 -35.63
CA ARG A 541 8.94 17.90 -34.75
C ARG A 541 7.73 17.08 -34.27
N ALA A 542 7.24 16.15 -35.08
CA ALA A 542 6.07 15.33 -34.73
C ALA A 542 6.35 14.38 -33.57
N ALA A 543 7.55 13.79 -33.50
CA ALA A 543 7.96 12.93 -32.40
C ALA A 543 8.08 13.70 -31.08
N VAL A 544 8.59 14.93 -31.12
CA VAL A 544 8.73 15.81 -29.94
C VAL A 544 7.36 16.14 -29.32
N LEU A 545 6.33 16.38 -30.14
CA LEU A 545 4.99 16.71 -29.67
C LEU A 545 4.35 15.60 -28.84
N VAL A 546 4.69 14.33 -29.10
CA VAL A 546 4.17 13.17 -28.33
C VAL A 546 4.75 13.13 -26.91
N TRP A 547 5.94 13.69 -26.70
CA TRP A 547 6.62 13.66 -25.40
C TRP A 547 6.25 14.82 -24.47
N LEU A 548 5.79 15.95 -25.02
CA LEU A 548 5.43 17.13 -24.21
C LEU A 548 4.36 16.86 -23.15
N PRO A 549 3.27 16.12 -23.44
CA PRO A 549 2.29 15.77 -22.41
C PRO A 549 2.89 14.93 -21.28
N VAL A 550 3.76 13.96 -21.59
CA VAL A 550 4.40 13.11 -20.59
C VAL A 550 5.29 13.93 -19.67
N LEU A 551 6.12 14.83 -20.22
CA LEU A 551 6.95 15.72 -19.42
C LEU A 551 6.11 16.69 -18.57
N PHE A 552 5.02 17.21 -19.12
CA PHE A 552 4.10 18.07 -18.38
C PHE A 552 3.48 17.33 -17.19
N VAL A 553 3.00 16.10 -17.38
CA VAL A 553 2.47 15.26 -16.30
C VAL A 553 3.54 15.03 -15.23
N VAL A 554 4.78 14.69 -15.61
CA VAL A 554 5.87 14.46 -14.64
C VAL A 554 6.18 15.73 -13.83
N ILE A 555 6.21 16.90 -14.47
CA ILE A 555 6.43 18.19 -13.78
C ILE A 555 5.28 18.48 -12.81
N VAL A 556 4.03 18.30 -13.24
CA VAL A 556 2.85 18.51 -12.40
C VAL A 556 2.86 17.56 -11.20
N LEU A 557 3.12 16.26 -11.42
CA LEU A 557 3.24 15.28 -10.34
C LEU A 557 4.34 15.65 -9.35
N SER A 558 5.49 16.11 -9.84
CA SER A 558 6.58 16.56 -8.96
C SER A 558 6.18 17.77 -8.10
N ILE A 559 5.44 18.73 -8.66
CA ILE A 559 4.95 19.90 -7.92
C ILE A 559 3.92 19.49 -6.88
N ILE A 560 2.92 18.68 -7.26
CA ILE A 560 1.87 18.24 -6.34
C ILE A 560 2.48 17.39 -5.22
N PHE A 561 3.34 16.44 -5.55
CA PHE A 561 3.98 15.57 -4.56
C PHE A 561 4.85 16.36 -3.58
N SER A 562 5.62 17.33 -4.07
CA SER A 562 6.36 18.24 -3.20
C SER A 562 5.41 19.02 -2.28
N GLY A 563 4.28 19.49 -2.81
CA GLY A 563 3.24 20.18 -2.03
C GLY A 563 2.60 19.29 -0.96
N ILE A 564 2.37 18.01 -1.23
CA ILE A 564 1.86 17.03 -0.26
C ILE A 564 2.85 16.88 0.89
N PHE A 565 4.14 16.69 0.62
CA PHE A 565 5.15 16.56 1.67
C PHE A 565 5.31 17.84 2.50
N VAL A 566 5.14 19.01 1.89
CA VAL A 566 5.09 20.30 2.60
C VAL A 566 3.82 20.44 3.44
N TYR A 567 2.69 19.89 2.98
CA TYR A 567 1.43 19.94 3.73
C TYR A 567 1.44 19.00 4.95
N PHE A 568 2.01 17.81 4.82
CA PHE A 568 2.07 16.81 5.89
C PHE A 568 3.22 17.02 6.89
N GLY A 569 4.08 18.02 6.70
CA GLY A 569 5.10 18.41 7.68
C GLY A 569 6.03 19.53 7.23
N ASP A 570 6.72 20.15 8.19
CA ASP A 570 7.91 20.98 7.92
C ASP A 570 9.14 20.06 7.80
N LEU A 571 10.04 20.28 6.81
CA LEU A 571 11.44 19.79 6.74
C LEU A 571 11.83 18.54 5.91
N PHE A 572 11.30 18.28 4.72
CA PHE A 572 12.13 17.54 3.74
C PHE A 572 12.38 18.40 2.50
N SER A 573 13.65 18.56 2.13
CA SER A 573 13.95 19.00 0.77
C SER A 573 13.58 17.86 -0.17
N ILE A 574 12.45 18.04 -0.86
CA ILE A 574 12.13 17.25 -2.03
C ILE A 574 13.00 17.80 -3.16
N GLU A 575 13.96 16.99 -3.56
CA GLU A 575 14.96 17.38 -4.56
C GLU A 575 14.66 16.70 -5.89
N THR A 576 14.91 17.44 -6.98
CA THR A 576 14.83 16.93 -8.35
C THR A 576 15.88 15.84 -8.53
N GLY A 577 15.44 14.61 -8.78
CA GLY A 577 16.34 13.49 -8.99
C GLY A 577 16.99 13.49 -10.37
N THR A 578 18.02 12.65 -10.54
CA THR A 578 18.74 12.48 -11.82
C THR A 578 17.83 12.02 -12.96
N GLY A 579 16.78 11.26 -12.65
CA GLY A 579 15.76 10.83 -13.60
C GLY A 579 14.98 12.00 -14.19
N ALA A 580 14.61 12.99 -13.38
CA ALA A 580 13.94 14.20 -13.87
C ALA A 580 14.83 15.01 -14.81
N ILE A 581 16.13 15.12 -14.50
CA ILE A 581 17.12 15.76 -15.39
C ILE A 581 17.21 15.00 -16.72
N ALA A 582 17.24 13.66 -16.69
CA ALA A 582 17.28 12.83 -17.90
C ALA A 582 16.01 13.00 -18.75
N LEU A 583 14.83 13.06 -18.12
CA LEU A 583 13.55 13.29 -18.82
C LEU A 583 13.51 14.66 -19.49
N ILE A 584 13.83 15.73 -18.76
CA ILE A 584 13.83 17.10 -19.28
C ILE A 584 14.91 17.27 -20.37
N GLY A 585 16.08 16.67 -20.16
CA GLY A 585 17.22 16.74 -21.08
C GLY A 585 17.06 15.87 -22.33
N SER A 586 16.19 14.86 -22.31
CA SER A 586 16.01 13.91 -23.41
C SER A 586 15.65 14.61 -24.73
N ILE A 587 14.63 15.47 -24.73
CA ILE A 587 14.17 16.17 -25.93
C ILE A 587 15.26 17.10 -26.49
N PRO A 588 15.83 18.06 -25.72
CA PRO A 588 16.91 18.93 -26.19
C PRO A 588 18.11 18.15 -26.75
N LEU A 589 18.54 17.09 -26.06
CA LEU A 589 19.63 16.22 -26.48
C LEU A 589 19.34 15.58 -27.84
N MET A 590 18.12 15.04 -28.02
CA MET A 590 17.68 14.52 -29.31
C MET A 590 17.74 15.58 -30.42
N GLN A 591 17.30 16.82 -30.16
CA GLN A 591 17.27 17.87 -31.20
C GLN A 591 18.69 18.31 -31.61
N ILE A 592 19.59 18.42 -30.63
CA ILE A 592 21.00 18.79 -30.87
C ILE A 592 21.68 17.70 -31.70
N LEU A 593 21.51 16.43 -31.30
CA LEU A 593 22.08 15.28 -32.01
C LEU A 593 21.49 15.16 -33.42
N ASP A 594 20.18 15.36 -33.61
CA ASP A 594 19.55 15.35 -34.94
C ASP A 594 20.15 16.43 -35.86
N LYS A 595 20.40 17.65 -35.37
CA LYS A 595 21.08 18.70 -36.15
C LYS A 595 22.50 18.28 -36.55
N ILE A 596 23.30 17.76 -35.61
CA ILE A 596 24.69 17.35 -35.86
C ILE A 596 24.74 16.20 -36.87
N VAL A 597 23.90 15.18 -36.67
CA VAL A 597 23.85 13.99 -37.54
C VAL A 597 23.36 14.36 -38.94
N LYS A 598 22.37 15.27 -39.09
CA LYS A 598 21.93 15.75 -40.40
C LYS A 598 23.05 16.41 -41.21
N VAL A 599 23.85 17.27 -40.57
CA VAL A 599 24.97 17.96 -41.22
C VAL A 599 26.01 16.94 -41.72
N ARG A 600 26.39 15.97 -40.87
CA ARG A 600 27.39 14.95 -41.24
C ARG A 600 26.87 13.92 -42.25
N ALA A 601 25.62 13.47 -42.09
CA ALA A 601 25.00 12.52 -43.01
C ALA A 601 24.81 13.11 -44.41
N ASN A 602 24.51 14.41 -44.52
CA ASN A 602 24.46 15.09 -45.82
C ASN A 602 25.85 15.18 -46.45
N LYS A 603 26.91 15.45 -45.66
CA LYS A 603 28.29 15.48 -46.16
C LYS A 603 28.75 14.12 -46.71
N LEU A 604 28.47 13.03 -45.99
CA LEU A 604 28.73 11.65 -46.44
C LEU A 604 27.92 11.26 -47.69
N TRP A 605 26.72 11.81 -47.86
CA TRP A 605 25.89 11.58 -49.03
C TRP A 605 26.49 12.24 -50.29
N TYR A 606 27.06 13.44 -50.15
CA TYR A 606 27.75 14.15 -51.24
C TYR A 606 29.13 13.57 -51.58
N GLU A 607 29.75 12.79 -50.67
CA GLU A 607 31.04 12.12 -50.91
C GLU A 607 30.88 10.69 -51.49
N CYS A 608 29.66 10.14 -51.49
CA CYS A 608 29.34 8.78 -52.00
C CYS A 608 28.48 8.76 -53.28
N VAL A 609 27.96 9.91 -53.70
CA VAL A 609 27.35 10.14 -55.03
C VAL A 609 28.41 10.76 -55.92
#